data_AF-A0A7X1E9Q4-F1
#
_entry.id   AF-A0A7X1E9Q4-F1
#
_cell.length_a   1.000
_cell.length_b   1.000
_cell.length_c   1.000
_cell.angle_alpha   90.00
_cell.angle_beta   90.00
_cell.angle_gamma   90.00
#
_symmetry.space_group_name_H-M   'P 1'
#
loop_
_entity.id
_entity.type
_entity.pdbx_description
1 polymer ?
#
loop_
_entity_poly.entity_id
_entity_poly.type
_entity_poly.pdbx_seq_one_letter_code
_entity_poly.pdbx_strand_id
1 'polypeptide(L)'
;MKKFTFSLDSLLNLRELEEQNAKAALARENAFVEQITMRIQELESLVEGAYGSWDGQAGRKFNSMDRMGLSAQIADLQKTAGEARSALAAAKTKRAKAMKSLQDATRNRKVVTNLKEKRFKEYTAEVLKQEANEIEDVFNARRSAR
;
A
#
# COMPACT_ATOMS: atom_id res chain seq x y z
N MET A 1 26.43 29.77 -16.78
CA MET A 1 25.30 28.94 -17.25
C MET A 1 24.18 28.96 -16.20
N LYS A 2 22.92 29.03 -16.64
CA LYS A 2 21.76 29.01 -15.72
C LYS A 2 21.52 27.59 -15.23
N LYS A 3 21.26 27.37 -13.94
CA LYS A 3 20.96 26.03 -13.40
C LYS A 3 19.68 25.45 -14.01
N PHE A 4 19.63 24.13 -14.21
CA PHE A 4 18.42 23.41 -14.63
C PHE A 4 17.28 23.63 -13.62
N THR A 5 16.10 23.96 -14.12
CA THR A 5 14.87 24.08 -13.32
C THR A 5 13.79 23.27 -14.00
N PHE A 6 13.10 22.40 -13.25
CA PHE A 6 12.04 21.59 -13.80
C PHE A 6 10.68 22.25 -13.52
N SER A 7 9.98 22.64 -14.59
CA SER A 7 8.73 23.39 -14.48
C SER A 7 7.60 22.66 -13.75
N LEU A 8 7.68 21.34 -13.63
CA LEU A 8 6.70 20.49 -12.97
C LEU A 8 7.18 19.94 -11.63
N ASP A 9 8.19 20.56 -10.99
CA ASP A 9 8.67 20.12 -9.67
C ASP A 9 7.55 20.13 -8.61
N SER A 10 6.70 21.16 -8.59
CA SER A 10 5.54 21.19 -7.66
C SER A 10 4.56 20.04 -7.90
N LEU A 11 4.34 19.67 -9.16
CA LEU A 11 3.49 18.52 -9.51
C LEU A 11 4.15 17.20 -9.09
N LEU A 12 5.47 17.07 -9.27
CA LEU A 12 6.21 15.88 -8.83
C LEU A 12 6.08 15.69 -7.31
N ASN A 13 6.27 16.76 -6.53
CA ASN A 13 6.11 16.73 -5.08
C ASN A 13 4.68 16.33 -4.67
N LEU A 14 3.67 16.85 -5.37
CA LEU A 14 2.28 16.46 -5.11
C LEU A 14 2.07 14.96 -5.39
N ARG A 15 2.59 14.43 -6.50
CA ARG A 15 2.48 12.99 -6.82
C ARG A 15 3.22 12.10 -5.83
N GLU A 16 4.36 12.54 -5.30
CA GLU A 16 5.07 11.85 -4.23
C GLU A 16 4.23 11.76 -2.95
N LEU A 17 3.59 12.87 -2.56
CA LEU A 17 2.69 12.91 -1.41
C LEU A 17 1.47 12.00 -1.61
N GLU A 18 0.85 12.03 -2.80
CA GLU A 18 -0.26 11.14 -3.15
C GLU A 18 0.13 9.65 -3.04
N GLU A 19 1.32 9.28 -3.52
CA GLU A 19 1.84 7.92 -3.38
C GLU A 19 2.06 7.55 -1.90
N GLN A 20 2.65 8.44 -1.10
CA GLN A 20 2.83 8.21 0.33
C GLN A 20 1.49 8.01 1.05
N ASN A 21 0.49 8.83 0.73
CA ASN A 21 -0.86 8.71 1.27
C ASN A 21 -1.53 7.37 0.87
N ALA A 22 -1.35 6.96 -0.39
CA ALA A 22 -1.85 5.66 -0.86
C ALA A 22 -1.16 4.47 -0.17
N LYS A 23 0.16 4.57 0.09
CA LYS A 23 0.90 3.56 0.88
C LYS A 23 0.35 3.46 2.30
N ALA A 24 0.15 4.60 2.96
CA ALA A 24 -0.41 4.65 4.31
C ALA A 24 -1.85 4.09 4.36
N ALA A 25 -2.66 4.38 3.34
CA ALA A 25 -4.00 3.79 3.20
C ALA A 25 -3.95 2.26 3.07
N LEU A 26 -3.10 1.73 2.18
CA LEU A 26 -2.94 0.28 2.02
C LEU A 26 -2.43 -0.39 3.31
N ALA A 27 -1.49 0.24 4.03
CA ALA A 27 -0.99 -0.27 5.30
C ALA A 27 -2.10 -0.39 6.35
N ARG A 28 -2.98 0.62 6.46
CA ARG A 28 -4.15 0.57 7.35
C ARG A 28 -5.11 -0.55 6.99
N GLU A 29 -5.42 -0.72 5.71
CA GLU A 29 -6.31 -1.81 5.27
C GLU A 29 -5.68 -3.19 5.49
N ASN A 30 -4.36 -3.33 5.32
CA ASN A 30 -3.65 -4.57 5.65
C ASN A 30 -3.75 -4.89 7.15
N ALA A 31 -3.50 -3.90 8.01
CA ALA A 31 -3.61 -4.08 9.46
C ALA A 31 -5.02 -4.48 9.89
N PHE A 32 -6.04 -3.89 9.26
CA PHE A 32 -7.43 -4.23 9.54
C PHE A 32 -7.80 -5.66 9.08
N VAL A 33 -7.32 -6.09 7.91
CA VAL A 33 -7.47 -7.48 7.44
C VAL A 33 -6.81 -8.47 8.40
N GLU A 34 -5.61 -8.15 8.88
CA GLU A 34 -4.88 -8.98 9.85
C GLU A 34 -5.66 -9.08 11.16
N GLN A 35 -6.11 -7.95 11.70
CA GLN A 35 -6.90 -7.90 12.94
C GLN A 35 -8.18 -8.76 12.85
N ILE A 36 -8.93 -8.67 11.74
CA ILE A 36 -10.14 -9.50 11.56
C ILE A 36 -9.76 -10.97 11.44
N THR A 37 -8.65 -11.28 10.76
CA THR A 37 -8.19 -12.66 10.60
C THR A 37 -7.83 -13.28 11.95
N MET A 38 -7.09 -12.56 12.79
CA MET A 38 -6.80 -12.97 14.16
C MET A 38 -8.09 -13.16 14.97
N ARG A 39 -9.06 -12.24 14.84
CA ARG A 39 -10.33 -12.36 15.54
C ARG A 39 -11.13 -13.60 15.13
N ILE A 40 -11.10 -13.96 13.86
CA ILE A 40 -11.73 -15.20 13.37
C ILE A 40 -11.05 -16.41 13.99
N GLN A 41 -9.72 -16.46 14.01
CA GLN A 41 -8.96 -17.55 14.62
C GLN A 41 -9.25 -17.69 16.12
N GLU A 42 -9.34 -16.57 16.85
CA GLU A 42 -9.75 -16.57 18.26
C GLU A 42 -11.15 -17.17 18.44
N LEU A 43 -12.12 -16.73 17.63
CA LEU A 43 -13.50 -17.24 17.70
C LEU A 43 -13.58 -18.73 17.36
N GLU A 44 -12.84 -19.19 16.36
CA GLU A 44 -12.74 -20.60 16.00
C GLU A 44 -12.12 -21.43 17.13
N SER A 45 -11.05 -20.93 17.74
CA SER A 45 -10.43 -21.57 18.91
C SER A 45 -11.37 -21.61 20.11
N LEU A 46 -12.20 -20.58 20.33
CA LEU A 46 -13.22 -20.58 21.38
C LEU A 46 -14.33 -21.62 21.11
N VAL A 47 -14.72 -21.80 19.85
CA VAL A 47 -15.67 -22.86 19.46
C VAL A 47 -15.08 -24.24 19.73
N GLU A 48 -13.85 -24.49 19.28
CA GLU A 48 -13.14 -25.75 19.53
C GLU A 48 -12.94 -26.01 21.03
N GLY A 49 -12.57 -24.97 21.79
CA GLY A 49 -12.43 -25.06 23.25
C GLY A 49 -13.76 -25.35 23.96
N ALA A 50 -14.87 -24.79 23.47
CA ALA A 50 -16.21 -25.10 23.99
C ALA A 50 -16.55 -26.59 23.78
N TYR A 51 -16.26 -27.15 22.59
CA TYR A 51 -16.40 -28.59 22.33
C TYR A 51 -15.45 -29.43 23.18
N GLY A 52 -14.17 -29.08 23.26
CA GLY A 52 -13.17 -29.83 24.04
C GLY A 52 -13.45 -29.82 25.55
N SER A 53 -14.04 -28.74 26.07
CA SER A 53 -14.47 -28.67 27.48
C SER A 53 -15.56 -29.69 27.82
N TRP A 54 -16.30 -30.15 26.81
CA TRP A 54 -17.34 -31.16 26.95
C TRP A 54 -16.76 -32.57 26.88
N ASP A 55 -15.87 -32.84 25.91
CA ASP A 55 -15.20 -34.14 25.77
C ASP A 55 -14.22 -34.44 26.92
N GLY A 56 -13.56 -33.41 27.47
CA GLY A 56 -12.57 -33.52 28.54
C GLY A 56 -13.14 -33.71 29.95
N GLN A 57 -14.45 -33.51 30.16
CA GLN A 57 -15.10 -33.70 31.47
C GLN A 57 -15.59 -35.14 31.66
N ALA A 58 -14.67 -36.10 31.53
CA ALA A 58 -14.94 -37.50 31.85
C ALA A 58 -15.45 -37.62 33.30
N GLY A 59 -16.73 -38.00 33.45
CA GLY A 59 -17.38 -38.23 34.74
C GLY A 59 -18.36 -37.15 35.22
N ARG A 60 -18.48 -36.00 34.54
CA ARG A 60 -19.51 -35.00 34.88
C ARG A 60 -20.84 -35.33 34.20
N LYS A 61 -21.91 -35.49 34.99
CA LYS A 61 -23.28 -35.65 34.45
C LYS A 61 -23.82 -34.28 34.05
N PHE A 62 -23.77 -33.96 32.77
CA PHE A 62 -24.44 -32.77 32.22
C PHE A 62 -25.96 -32.95 32.28
N ASN A 63 -26.66 -31.99 32.90
CA ASN A 63 -28.11 -31.94 32.87
C ASN A 63 -28.59 -31.35 31.53
N SER A 64 -29.90 -31.37 31.27
CA SER A 64 -30.45 -30.86 30.01
C SER A 64 -30.24 -29.35 29.82
N MET A 65 -30.21 -28.58 30.89
CA MET A 65 -29.98 -27.13 30.85
C MET A 65 -28.52 -26.81 30.49
N ASP A 66 -27.56 -27.58 31.00
CA ASP A 66 -26.13 -27.42 30.69
C ASP A 66 -25.88 -27.63 29.19
N ARG A 67 -26.53 -28.65 28.60
CA ARG A 67 -26.46 -28.94 27.15
C ARG A 67 -27.07 -27.82 26.32
N MET A 68 -28.21 -27.30 26.76
CA MET A 68 -28.89 -26.20 26.07
C MET A 68 -28.05 -24.91 26.13
N GLY A 69 -27.49 -24.55 27.29
CA GLY A 69 -26.62 -23.40 27.45
C GLY A 69 -25.36 -23.48 26.57
N LEU A 70 -24.72 -24.65 26.51
CA LEU A 70 -23.56 -24.87 25.65
C LEU A 70 -23.92 -24.76 24.16
N SER A 71 -25.03 -25.38 23.74
CA SER A 71 -25.47 -25.28 22.34
C SER A 71 -25.77 -23.83 21.93
N ALA A 72 -26.36 -23.04 22.82
CA ALA A 72 -26.62 -21.62 22.59
C ALA A 72 -25.31 -20.81 22.50
N GLN A 73 -24.35 -21.08 23.38
CA GLN A 73 -23.03 -20.44 23.34
C GLN A 73 -22.28 -20.75 22.05
N ILE A 74 -22.26 -22.02 21.62
CA ILE A 74 -21.61 -22.43 20.37
C ILE A 74 -22.29 -21.78 19.17
N ALA A 75 -23.62 -21.74 19.15
CA ALA A 75 -24.38 -21.09 18.07
C ALA A 75 -24.06 -19.59 17.97
N ASP A 76 -23.94 -18.90 19.12
CA ASP A 76 -23.59 -17.48 19.16
C ASP A 76 -22.15 -17.21 18.68
N LEU A 77 -21.19 -18.06 19.10
CA LEU A 77 -19.81 -17.99 18.63
C LEU A 77 -19.70 -18.24 17.12
N GLN A 78 -20.42 -19.24 16.61
CA GLN A 78 -20.45 -19.55 15.18
C GLN A 78 -21.07 -18.42 14.36
N LYS A 79 -22.15 -17.81 14.87
CA LYS A 79 -22.78 -16.64 14.26
C LYS A 79 -21.79 -15.47 14.20
N THR A 80 -21.14 -15.17 15.32
CA THR A 80 -20.14 -14.09 15.41
C THR A 80 -18.95 -14.34 14.47
N ALA A 81 -18.48 -15.58 14.36
CA ALA A 81 -17.45 -15.97 13.40
C ALA A 81 -17.92 -15.79 11.95
N GLY A 82 -19.18 -16.11 11.65
CA GLY A 82 -19.80 -15.85 10.36
C GLY A 82 -19.80 -14.36 9.99
N GLU A 83 -20.22 -13.50 10.93
CA GLU A 83 -20.22 -12.05 10.75
C GLU A 83 -18.79 -11.50 10.53
N ALA A 84 -17.82 -12.00 11.30
CA ALA A 84 -16.41 -11.64 11.15
C ALA A 84 -15.86 -12.04 9.76
N ARG A 85 -16.24 -13.21 9.23
CA ARG A 85 -15.86 -13.65 7.87
C ARG A 85 -16.49 -12.76 6.79
N SER A 86 -17.74 -12.35 6.95
CA SER A 86 -18.37 -11.37 6.05
C SER A 86 -17.64 -10.02 6.10
N ALA A 87 -17.27 -9.54 7.28
CA ALA A 87 -16.46 -8.34 7.45
C ALA A 87 -15.07 -8.48 6.80
N LEU A 88 -14.43 -9.64 6.92
CA LEU A 88 -13.15 -9.93 6.27
C LEU A 88 -13.25 -9.84 4.74
N ALA A 89 -14.33 -10.35 4.15
CA ALA A 89 -14.54 -10.26 2.71
C ALA A 89 -14.64 -8.78 2.27
N ALA A 90 -15.40 -7.96 2.99
CA ALA A 90 -15.49 -6.53 2.73
C ALA A 90 -14.14 -5.81 2.91
N ALA A 91 -13.38 -6.15 3.95
CA ALA A 91 -12.04 -5.61 4.20
C ALA A 91 -11.06 -5.96 3.08
N LYS A 92 -11.09 -7.21 2.57
CA LYS A 92 -10.28 -7.64 1.42
C LYS A 92 -10.62 -6.84 0.16
N THR A 93 -11.90 -6.52 -0.08
CA THR A 93 -12.30 -5.64 -1.18
C THR A 93 -11.73 -4.23 -1.02
N LYS A 94 -11.77 -3.67 0.19
CA LYS A 94 -11.16 -2.34 0.47
C LYS A 94 -9.66 -2.35 0.27
N ARG A 95 -8.95 -3.36 0.78
CA ARG A 95 -7.52 -3.59 0.54
C ARG A 95 -7.19 -3.64 -0.95
N ALA A 96 -7.98 -4.36 -1.75
CA ALA A 96 -7.77 -4.43 -3.20
C ALA A 96 -7.94 -3.06 -3.88
N LYS A 97 -8.92 -2.26 -3.47
CA LYS A 97 -9.10 -0.88 -3.95
C LYS A 97 -7.92 0.01 -3.55
N ALA A 98 -7.44 -0.08 -2.31
CA ALA A 98 -6.27 0.66 -1.84
C ALA A 98 -5.00 0.28 -2.60
N MET A 99 -4.81 -1.02 -2.89
CA MET A 99 -3.69 -1.51 -3.71
C MET A 99 -3.74 -0.91 -5.12
N LYS A 100 -4.92 -0.90 -5.76
CA LYS A 100 -5.08 -0.28 -7.09
C LYS A 100 -4.76 1.21 -7.05
N SER A 101 -5.25 1.93 -6.03
CA SER A 101 -4.94 3.35 -5.85
C SER A 101 -3.44 3.61 -5.71
N LEU A 102 -2.71 2.74 -5.00
CA LEU A 102 -1.26 2.84 -4.90
C LEU A 102 -0.55 2.61 -6.24
N GLN A 103 -1.01 1.62 -7.02
CA GLN A 103 -0.48 1.37 -8.36
C GLN A 103 -0.66 2.58 -9.28
N ASP A 104 -1.85 3.19 -9.25
CA ASP A 104 -2.16 4.38 -10.05
C ASP A 104 -1.32 5.59 -9.61
N ALA A 105 -1.20 5.84 -8.29
CA ALA A 105 -0.36 6.92 -7.76
C ALA A 105 1.12 6.73 -8.13
N THR A 106 1.63 5.50 -8.00
CA THR A 106 3.02 5.15 -8.37
C THR A 106 3.26 5.38 -9.86
N ARG A 107 2.31 4.97 -10.71
CA ARG A 107 2.39 5.19 -12.16
C ARG A 107 2.43 6.68 -12.48
N ASN A 108 1.54 7.46 -11.88
CA ASN A 108 1.47 8.91 -12.09
C ASN A 108 2.75 9.61 -11.66
N ARG A 109 3.34 9.25 -10.51
CA ARG A 109 4.65 9.76 -10.09
C ARG A 109 5.73 9.43 -11.12
N LYS A 110 5.83 8.17 -11.53
CA LYS A 110 6.84 7.71 -12.52
C LYS A 110 6.76 8.48 -13.83
N VAL A 111 5.56 8.80 -14.33
CA VAL A 111 5.41 9.59 -15.56
C VAL A 111 6.09 10.95 -15.43
N VAL A 112 5.87 11.65 -14.31
CA VAL A 112 6.47 12.98 -14.07
C VAL A 112 7.97 12.87 -13.82
N THR A 113 8.42 11.85 -13.09
CA THR A 113 9.85 11.56 -12.88
C THR A 113 10.58 11.34 -14.22
N ASN A 114 10.02 10.48 -15.09
CA ASN A 114 10.62 10.21 -16.40
C ASN A 114 10.67 11.47 -17.28
N LEU A 115 9.66 12.34 -17.18
CA LEU A 115 9.67 13.62 -17.88
C LEU A 115 10.78 14.54 -17.38
N LYS A 116 10.99 14.60 -16.06
CA LYS A 116 12.11 15.35 -15.45
C LYS A 116 13.45 14.85 -15.94
N GLU A 117 13.66 13.54 -15.94
CA GLU A 117 14.90 12.92 -16.44
C GLU A 117 15.13 13.23 -17.92
N LYS A 118 14.10 13.16 -18.75
CA LYS A 118 14.19 13.50 -20.18
C LYS A 118 14.59 14.96 -20.37
N ARG A 119 13.92 15.89 -19.68
CA ARG A 119 14.24 17.33 -19.76
C ARG A 119 15.63 17.65 -19.24
N PHE A 120 16.08 16.95 -18.21
CA PHE A 120 17.43 17.11 -17.70
C PHE A 120 18.47 16.67 -18.73
N LYS A 121 18.27 15.53 -19.41
CA LYS A 121 19.14 15.05 -20.49
C LYS A 121 19.21 16.05 -21.66
N GLU A 122 18.07 16.56 -22.10
CA GLU A 122 17.99 17.59 -23.15
C GLU A 122 18.79 18.84 -22.75
N TYR A 123 18.58 19.35 -21.53
CA TYR A 123 19.33 20.49 -21.01
C TYR A 123 20.84 20.23 -20.97
N THR A 124 21.28 19.06 -20.50
CA THR A 124 22.72 18.73 -20.47
C THR A 124 23.34 18.66 -21.86
N ALA A 125 22.60 18.15 -22.85
CA ALA A 125 23.07 18.08 -24.23
C ALA A 125 23.19 19.48 -24.86
N GLU A 126 22.24 20.37 -24.58
CA GLU A 126 22.29 21.76 -25.04
C GLU A 126 23.46 22.53 -24.42
N VAL A 127 23.72 22.35 -23.12
CA VAL A 127 24.85 22.97 -22.44
C VAL A 127 26.18 22.51 -23.05
N LEU A 128 26.37 21.20 -23.24
CA LEU A 128 27.57 20.65 -23.87
C LEU A 128 27.77 21.20 -25.29
N LYS A 129 26.68 21.38 -26.05
CA LYS A 129 26.74 21.96 -27.39
C LYS A 129 27.12 23.44 -27.36
N GLN A 130 26.60 24.21 -26.41
CA GLN A 130 26.96 25.62 -26.22
C GLN A 130 28.44 25.76 -25.84
N GLU A 131 28.92 24.94 -24.91
CA GLU A 131 30.34 24.90 -24.51
C GLU A 131 31.25 24.57 -25.70
N ALA A 132 30.89 23.57 -26.52
CA ALA A 132 31.66 23.22 -27.71
C ALA A 132 31.72 24.37 -28.72
N ASN A 133 30.60 25.05 -28.97
CA ASN A 133 30.55 26.21 -29.86
C ASN A 133 31.39 27.38 -29.33
N GLU A 134 31.32 27.68 -28.03
CA GLU A 134 32.14 28.73 -27.41
C GLU A 134 33.64 28.44 -27.56
N ILE A 135 34.04 27.17 -27.44
CA ILE A 135 35.43 26.74 -27.67
C ILE A 135 35.83 26.97 -29.13
N GLU A 136 35.01 26.53 -30.09
CA GLU A 136 35.26 26.73 -31.52
C GLU A 136 35.37 28.21 -31.89
N ASP A 137 34.48 29.06 -31.36
CA ASP A 137 34.51 30.51 -31.59
C ASP A 137 35.81 31.14 -31.06
N VAL A 138 36.28 30.73 -29.88
CA VAL A 138 37.57 31.18 -29.33
C VAL A 138 38.74 30.75 -30.23
N PHE A 139 38.73 29.53 -30.75
CA PHE A 139 39.76 29.05 -31.67
C PHE A 139 39.73 29.80 -33.01
N ASN A 140 38.54 30.03 -33.56
CA ASN A 140 38.36 30.75 -34.83
C ASN A 140 38.78 32.22 -34.70
N ALA A 141 38.40 32.90 -33.61
CA ALA A 141 38.80 34.28 -33.34
C ALA A 141 40.32 34.44 -33.17
N ARG A 142 41.01 33.46 -32.56
CA ARG A 142 42.48 33.45 -32.47
C ARG A 142 43.17 33.22 -33.81
N ARG A 143 42.51 32.49 -34.72
CA ARG A 143 43.07 32.16 -36.04
C ARG A 143 42.91 33.33 -37.03
N SER A 144 41.84 34.11 -36.91
CA SER A 144 41.59 35.30 -37.75
C SER A 144 42.35 36.55 -37.29
N ALA A 145 42.87 36.56 -36.06
CA ALA A 145 43.70 37.64 -35.52
C ALA A 145 45.21 37.49 -35.80
N ARG A 146 45.64 36.43 -36.50
CA ARG A 146 46.99 36.23 -37.03
C ARG A 146 47.01 36.46 -38.52
#